data_AF-A0A5N7RUS2-F1
#
_entry.id   AF-A0A5N7RUS2-F1
#
_cell.length_a   1.000
_cell.length_b   1.000
_cell.length_c   1.000
_cell.angle_alpha   90.00
_cell.angle_beta   90.00
_cell.angle_gamma   90.00
#
_symmetry.space_group_name_H-M   'P 1'
#
loop_
_entity.id
_entity.type
_entity.pdbx_description
1 polymer ?
#
loop_
_entity_poly.entity_id
_entity_poly.type
_entity_poly.pdbx_seq_one_letter_code
_entity_poly.pdbx_strand_id
1 'polypeptide(L)'
;MSAAQGRTQAERARASVLRDLMRQQSLVGMSENIVQHETVSDEAMARVRALVARGPVVPAPGDGHEGAGAQGMNPAIPYVVEARKRLLRLEDPPATRRECDELREQLELCHLDPASYGIGETALQAQTYRAYVEALIWAAYDSNSSFEDVPFADDLLPPQVPGRQGRALNELGFSDIDVIHIGSSGIRNLDGTVALSPVLLSPEFGVNHIAGIAIRPDGHATLAVMDRYIRELTRLGHGMQDIAYVAGEFEGVRNLQAVLRLTGRLRELGFRHGQIANMAARFRGDRNLEQVVAEPTVALLRQGFPTDGIECVAAHLHGSRNVEKLVELYDDLRALGFSEADIIGIGGQVRGDRNLEAAHGCAAGLGEHGFAPAQVAAMARQQGGYRTVRKMAELAPAFERLGILPDSLSEVATHPEGDRSLERLHELAGRLRELGFSLEDIVRVASFPEGDLNLQTMSEVAPRLAGHGLSNDDIVRIAAFFGGYDNLSATDRLAPRLLELGMQLGELVELAAAFEGDFALRASLPDDDRSWQ
;
A
#
# COMPACT_ATOMS: atom_id res chain seq x y z
N MET A 1 -30.32 -3.32 46.45
CA MET A 1 -29.56 -2.16 45.92
C MET A 1 -29.63 -2.25 44.40
N SER A 2 -30.40 -1.38 43.76
CA SER A 2 -30.95 -1.64 42.42
C SER A 2 -29.99 -1.21 41.29
N ALA A 3 -30.18 -1.79 40.10
CA ALA A 3 -29.42 -1.50 38.87
C ALA A 3 -29.31 0.00 38.52
N ALA A 4 -30.19 0.85 39.06
CA ALA A 4 -30.09 2.30 38.96
C ALA A 4 -28.88 2.87 39.73
N GLN A 5 -28.57 2.34 40.91
CA GLN A 5 -27.42 2.76 41.72
C GLN A 5 -26.09 2.39 41.07
N GLY A 6 -26.02 1.21 40.43
CA GLY A 6 -24.85 0.75 39.66
C GLY A 6 -24.58 1.61 38.42
N ARG A 7 -25.63 1.99 37.66
CA ARG A 7 -25.49 2.92 36.52
C ARG A 7 -25.00 4.30 36.96
N THR A 8 -25.56 4.88 38.03
CA THR A 8 -25.08 6.17 38.55
C THR A 8 -23.64 6.13 39.07
N GLN A 9 -23.16 4.99 39.56
CA GLN A 9 -21.79 4.88 40.08
C GLN A 9 -20.77 4.72 38.95
N ALA A 10 -21.11 3.97 37.90
CA ALA A 10 -20.32 3.88 36.68
C ALA A 10 -20.30 5.21 35.91
N GLU A 11 -21.43 5.93 35.84
CA GLU A 11 -21.51 7.27 35.24
C GLU A 11 -20.69 8.31 36.03
N ARG A 12 -20.65 8.23 37.37
CA ARG A 12 -19.82 9.10 38.20
C ARG A 12 -18.32 8.80 38.07
N ALA A 13 -17.95 7.53 37.93
CA ALA A 13 -16.57 7.14 37.66
C ALA A 13 -16.13 7.62 36.26
N ARG A 14 -16.96 7.42 35.23
CA ARG A 14 -16.76 7.97 33.88
C ARG A 14 -16.63 9.49 33.89
N ALA A 15 -17.50 10.20 34.59
CA ALA A 15 -17.47 11.66 34.68
C ALA A 15 -16.27 12.21 35.48
N SER A 16 -15.61 11.39 36.31
CA SER A 16 -14.38 11.75 37.02
C SER A 16 -13.18 11.65 36.07
N VAL A 17 -13.03 10.51 35.39
CA VAL A 17 -11.93 10.28 34.44
C VAL A 17 -12.01 11.24 33.25
N LEU A 18 -13.21 11.50 32.73
CA LEU A 18 -13.42 12.45 31.64
C LEU A 18 -13.09 13.90 32.06
N ARG A 19 -13.38 14.29 33.32
CA ARG A 19 -13.04 15.62 33.85
C ARG A 19 -11.53 15.80 34.04
N ASP A 20 -10.83 14.75 34.45
CA ASP A 20 -9.38 14.79 34.59
C ASP A 20 -8.68 14.84 33.22
N LEU A 21 -9.21 14.13 32.21
CA LEU A 21 -8.74 14.25 30.81
C LEU A 21 -9.06 15.61 30.18
N MET A 22 -10.27 16.16 30.38
CA MET A 22 -10.67 17.44 29.81
C MET A 22 -9.92 18.63 30.45
N ARG A 23 -9.54 18.54 31.73
CA ARG A 23 -8.68 19.54 32.39
C ARG A 23 -7.26 19.58 31.81
N GLN A 24 -6.79 18.50 31.19
CA GLN A 24 -5.49 18.45 30.51
C GLN A 24 -5.52 19.02 29.09
N GLN A 25 -6.71 19.25 28.50
CA GLN A 25 -6.87 19.73 27.12
C GLN A 25 -7.22 21.22 26.98
N SER A 26 -7.54 21.93 28.08
CA SER A 26 -8.09 23.30 28.03
C SER A 26 -7.04 24.44 28.01
N LEU A 27 -5.87 24.27 27.37
CA LEU A 27 -4.79 25.27 27.41
C LEU A 27 -4.14 25.69 26.09
N VAL A 28 -4.73 25.44 24.91
CA VAL A 28 -4.17 26.00 23.66
C VAL A 28 -5.27 26.56 22.76
N GLY A 29 -5.32 27.89 22.72
CA GLY A 29 -6.20 28.67 21.85
C GLY A 29 -5.45 29.20 20.62
N MET A 30 -6.06 28.93 19.45
CA MET A 30 -6.05 29.62 18.16
C MET A 30 -4.90 30.57 17.77
N SER A 31 -4.32 30.30 16.60
CA SER A 31 -4.14 31.31 15.53
C SER A 31 -3.97 30.65 14.17
N GLU A 32 -4.81 31.10 13.21
CA GLU A 32 -4.74 30.82 11.77
C GLU A 32 -3.57 31.56 11.12
N ASN A 33 -2.89 30.96 10.13
CA ASN A 33 -2.80 31.53 8.78
C ASN A 33 -1.93 30.71 7.79
N ILE A 34 -2.57 30.43 6.65
CA ILE A 34 -2.09 30.60 5.26
C ILE A 34 -0.95 29.71 4.74
N VAL A 35 -1.40 28.73 3.93
CA VAL A 35 -0.88 28.30 2.60
C VAL A 35 0.63 28.36 2.39
N GLN A 36 1.27 27.18 2.31
CA GLN A 36 2.30 26.90 1.29
C GLN A 36 2.25 25.43 0.85
N HIS A 37 2.54 25.23 -0.43
CA HIS A 37 2.60 23.97 -1.16
C HIS A 37 3.46 22.90 -0.48
N GLU A 38 3.03 21.64 -0.47
CA GLU A 38 3.95 20.50 -0.27
C GLU A 38 3.87 19.51 -1.42
N THR A 39 4.59 19.92 -2.47
CA THR A 39 5.46 19.01 -3.22
C THR A 39 6.34 18.22 -2.26
N VAL A 40 6.53 16.93 -2.52
CA VAL A 40 7.44 16.02 -1.81
C VAL A 40 8.70 16.76 -1.34
N SER A 41 8.99 16.74 -0.04
CA SER A 41 10.22 17.36 0.46
C SER A 41 11.43 16.56 -0.04
N ASP A 42 12.36 17.24 -0.72
CA ASP A 42 13.63 16.65 -1.16
C ASP A 42 14.41 16.03 0.02
N GLU A 43 14.22 16.55 1.23
CA GLU A 43 14.84 16.08 2.47
C GLU A 43 14.25 14.73 2.92
N ALA A 44 12.92 14.56 2.87
CA ALA A 44 12.28 13.28 3.18
C ALA A 44 12.76 12.20 2.21
N MET A 45 12.87 12.52 0.91
CA MET A 45 13.39 11.58 -0.08
C MET A 45 14.89 11.31 0.05
N ALA A 46 15.69 12.28 0.48
CA ALA A 46 17.10 12.06 0.81
C ALA A 46 17.24 11.05 1.97
N ARG A 47 16.41 11.17 3.01
CA ARG A 47 16.35 10.22 4.13
C ARG A 47 15.94 8.82 3.66
N VAL A 48 14.93 8.69 2.79
CA VAL A 48 14.57 7.38 2.20
C VAL A 48 15.74 6.76 1.46
N ARG A 49 16.42 7.51 0.58
CA ARG A 49 17.58 6.99 -0.17
C ARG A 49 18.71 6.56 0.75
N ALA A 50 18.97 7.31 1.82
CA ALA A 50 19.96 6.95 2.82
C ALA A 50 19.60 5.66 3.59
N LEU A 51 18.31 5.43 3.87
CA LEU A 51 17.84 4.18 4.48
C LEU A 51 17.92 3.00 3.52
N VAL A 52 17.61 3.19 2.23
CA VAL A 52 17.72 2.14 1.21
C VAL A 52 19.18 1.76 0.97
N ALA A 53 20.09 2.74 0.91
CA ALA A 53 21.52 2.50 0.75
C ALA A 53 22.11 1.62 1.87
N ARG A 54 21.45 1.53 3.03
CA ARG A 54 21.85 0.67 4.16
C ARG A 54 21.37 -0.78 4.03
N GLY A 55 20.59 -1.11 2.99
CA GLY A 55 20.09 -2.45 2.72
C GLY A 55 19.03 -2.94 3.72
N PRO A 56 18.61 -4.21 3.62
CA PRO A 56 17.53 -4.78 4.43
C PRO A 56 17.82 -4.66 5.93
N VAL A 57 16.75 -4.46 6.71
CA VAL A 57 16.82 -4.48 8.17
C VAL A 57 16.98 -5.93 8.60
N VAL A 58 18.17 -6.26 9.09
CA VAL A 58 18.53 -7.57 9.62
C VAL A 58 18.82 -7.40 11.11
N PRO A 59 18.12 -8.10 12.01
CA PRO A 59 18.40 -8.05 13.45
C PRO A 59 19.85 -8.46 13.73
N ALA A 60 20.56 -7.73 14.59
CA ALA A 60 21.93 -8.07 14.95
C ALA A 60 22.00 -9.39 15.75
N PRO A 61 22.93 -10.31 15.45
CA PRO A 61 23.15 -11.49 16.28
C PRO A 61 23.70 -11.08 17.65
N GLY A 62 22.97 -11.40 18.73
CA GLY A 62 23.41 -11.17 20.11
C GLY A 62 22.72 -10.03 20.86
N ASP A 63 21.78 -9.30 20.25
CA ASP A 63 20.93 -8.33 20.97
C ASP A 63 19.81 -9.06 21.76
N GLY A 64 20.20 -9.84 22.78
CA GLY A 64 19.48 -9.94 24.05
C GLY A 64 18.06 -10.51 24.14
N HIS A 65 17.62 -11.47 23.30
CA HIS A 65 16.36 -12.21 23.52
C HIS A 65 16.49 -13.75 23.52
N GLU A 66 17.71 -14.27 23.51
CA GLU A 66 17.98 -15.71 23.73
C GLU A 66 18.19 -15.99 25.21
N GLY A 67 17.10 -15.98 26.00
CA GLY A 67 17.16 -16.33 27.41
C GLY A 67 15.82 -16.21 28.13
N ALA A 68 15.16 -17.36 28.34
CA ALA A 68 14.02 -17.56 29.24
C ALA A 68 12.89 -16.51 29.12
N GLY A 69 12.24 -16.46 27.96
CA GLY A 69 11.05 -15.62 27.72
C GLY A 69 10.55 -15.55 26.27
N ALA A 70 11.12 -16.34 25.35
CA ALA A 70 10.83 -16.29 23.91
C ALA A 70 9.54 -17.05 23.49
N GLN A 71 8.52 -17.08 24.36
CA GLN A 71 7.17 -17.53 24.01
C GLN A 71 6.25 -16.33 24.15
N GLY A 72 5.96 -15.66 23.01
CA GLY A 72 5.06 -14.51 22.95
C GLY A 72 5.71 -13.16 22.69
N MET A 73 6.78 -13.06 21.90
CA MET A 73 7.15 -11.78 21.25
C MET A 73 6.77 -11.82 19.77
N ASN A 74 6.24 -10.71 19.25
CA ASN A 74 5.98 -10.56 17.82
C ASN A 74 7.33 -10.63 17.07
N PRO A 75 7.49 -11.54 16.10
CA PRO A 75 8.74 -11.71 15.35
C PRO A 75 9.19 -10.45 14.59
N ALA A 76 8.32 -9.45 14.42
CA ALA A 76 8.66 -8.15 13.83
C ALA A 76 9.44 -7.20 14.77
N ILE A 77 9.33 -7.35 16.10
CA ILE A 77 9.91 -6.39 17.07
C ILE A 77 11.43 -6.20 16.90
N PRO A 78 12.26 -7.26 16.73
CA PRO A 78 13.69 -7.09 16.49
C PRO A 78 14.01 -6.25 15.24
N TYR A 79 13.14 -6.31 14.23
CA TYR A 79 13.27 -5.51 13.01
C TYR A 79 12.91 -4.04 13.27
N VAL A 80 11.85 -3.76 14.02
CA VAL A 80 11.46 -2.37 14.37
C VAL A 80 12.54 -1.68 15.20
N VAL A 81 13.14 -2.39 16.17
CA VAL A 81 14.23 -1.86 17.00
C VAL A 81 15.46 -1.53 16.15
N GLU A 82 15.84 -2.43 15.24
CA GLU A 82 16.97 -2.20 14.35
C GLU A 82 16.70 -1.08 13.33
N ALA A 83 15.49 -1.03 12.77
CA ALA A 83 15.04 0.05 11.90
C ALA A 83 15.16 1.42 12.59
N ARG A 84 14.80 1.51 13.87
CA ARG A 84 14.95 2.74 14.66
C ARG A 84 16.41 3.14 14.87
N LYS A 85 17.28 2.19 15.25
CA LYS A 85 18.72 2.45 15.38
C LYS A 85 19.29 3.01 14.07
N ARG A 86 18.81 2.50 12.93
CA ARG A 86 19.24 2.97 11.60
C ARG A 86 18.72 4.37 11.28
N LEU A 87 17.47 4.69 11.65
CA LEU A 87 16.89 6.03 11.54
C LEU A 87 17.69 7.06 12.38
N LEU A 88 18.05 6.72 13.62
CA LEU A 88 18.83 7.60 14.52
C LEU A 88 20.24 7.89 14.00
N ARG A 89 20.78 6.97 13.20
CA ARG A 89 22.11 7.07 12.60
C ARG A 89 22.10 7.75 11.23
N LEU A 90 20.97 8.26 10.74
CA LEU A 90 20.96 9.12 9.55
C LEU A 90 21.81 10.35 9.82
N GLU A 91 22.42 10.91 8.77
CA GLU A 91 23.20 12.16 8.88
C GLU A 91 22.30 13.34 9.31
N ASP A 92 21.06 13.31 8.84
CA ASP A 92 19.97 14.19 9.25
C ASP A 92 18.72 13.36 9.61
N PRO A 93 18.61 12.87 10.86
CA PRO A 93 17.46 12.09 11.31
C PRO A 93 16.21 13.00 11.41
N PRO A 94 15.00 12.46 11.16
CA PRO A 94 13.78 13.25 11.31
C PRO A 94 13.66 13.76 12.75
N ALA A 95 13.59 15.08 12.91
CA ALA A 95 13.66 15.73 14.23
C ALA A 95 12.28 16.13 14.77
N THR A 96 11.31 16.32 13.88
CA THR A 96 9.95 16.77 14.18
C THR A 96 8.92 15.72 13.83
N ARG A 97 7.71 15.85 14.38
CA ARG A 97 6.60 14.93 14.06
C ARG A 97 6.20 15.01 12.59
N ARG A 98 6.21 16.21 12.02
CA ARG A 98 5.97 16.44 10.60
C ARG A 98 6.99 15.70 9.73
N GLU A 99 8.27 15.81 10.06
CA GLU A 99 9.34 15.09 9.34
C GLU A 99 9.21 13.56 9.46
N CYS A 100 8.82 13.05 10.63
CA CYS A 100 8.53 11.63 10.81
C CYS A 100 7.33 11.18 9.97
N ASP A 101 6.26 11.97 9.93
CA ASP A 101 5.06 11.68 9.14
C ASP A 101 5.34 11.73 7.63
N GLU A 102 6.10 12.73 7.17
CA GLU A 102 6.55 12.86 5.78
C GLU A 102 7.46 11.71 5.37
N LEU A 103 8.46 11.37 6.19
CA LEU A 103 9.36 10.25 5.91
C LEU A 103 8.61 8.91 5.90
N ARG A 104 7.66 8.72 6.82
CA ARG A 104 6.81 7.51 6.82
C ARG A 104 6.00 7.43 5.54
N GLU A 105 5.32 8.51 5.17
CA GLU A 105 4.51 8.58 3.96
C GLU A 105 5.37 8.24 2.73
N GLN A 106 6.58 8.83 2.63
CA GLN A 106 7.51 8.49 1.55
C GLN A 106 7.96 7.02 1.60
N LEU A 107 8.22 6.42 2.77
CA LEU A 107 8.57 5.00 2.87
C LEU A 107 7.42 4.07 2.46
N GLU A 108 6.17 4.40 2.80
CA GLU A 108 4.98 3.66 2.37
C GLU A 108 4.78 3.76 0.86
N LEU A 109 5.02 4.94 0.29
CA LEU A 109 4.97 5.17 -1.15
C LEU A 109 6.10 4.45 -1.90
N CYS A 110 7.32 4.51 -1.38
CA CYS A 110 8.46 3.79 -1.94
C CYS A 110 8.35 2.27 -1.76
N HIS A 111 7.63 1.79 -0.75
CA HIS A 111 7.31 0.36 -0.64
C HIS A 111 6.42 -0.10 -1.79
N LEU A 112 5.43 0.70 -2.15
CA LEU A 112 4.48 0.41 -3.23
C LEU A 112 5.10 0.62 -4.62
N ASP A 113 6.10 1.49 -4.73
CA ASP A 113 6.64 1.97 -6.00
C ASP A 113 8.04 2.59 -5.85
N PRO A 114 9.10 1.78 -5.63
CA PRO A 114 10.45 2.29 -5.38
C PRO A 114 11.09 2.94 -6.62
N ALA A 115 10.74 2.46 -7.82
CA ALA A 115 11.30 2.95 -9.08
C ALA A 115 11.00 4.44 -9.33
N SER A 116 9.78 4.89 -9.03
CA SER A 116 9.36 6.28 -9.23
C SER A 116 10.10 7.31 -8.38
N TYR A 117 10.82 6.85 -7.35
CA TYR A 117 11.60 7.70 -6.45
C TYR A 117 13.12 7.57 -6.65
N GLY A 118 13.54 6.85 -7.69
CA GLY A 118 14.94 6.63 -8.03
C GLY A 118 15.66 5.65 -7.09
N ILE A 119 14.92 4.67 -6.54
CA ILE A 119 15.43 3.73 -5.53
C ILE A 119 15.96 2.41 -6.17
N GLY A 120 15.73 2.18 -7.48
CA GLY A 120 16.29 1.05 -8.24
C GLY A 120 15.89 -0.35 -7.74
N GLU A 121 16.41 -1.41 -8.37
CA GLU A 121 16.17 -2.84 -8.00
C GLU A 121 16.58 -3.19 -6.56
N THR A 122 17.25 -2.28 -5.84
CA THR A 122 17.54 -2.35 -4.41
C THR A 122 16.32 -2.00 -3.53
N ALA A 123 15.12 -2.39 -3.95
CA ALA A 123 13.94 -2.25 -3.12
C ALA A 123 14.15 -3.04 -1.81
N LEU A 124 14.03 -2.36 -0.68
CA LEU A 124 14.07 -3.02 0.62
C LEU A 124 12.95 -4.07 0.68
N GLN A 125 13.20 -5.22 1.32
CA GLN A 125 12.14 -6.22 1.52
C GLN A 125 10.93 -5.55 2.20
N ALA A 126 9.71 -6.00 1.90
CA ALA A 126 8.47 -5.44 2.48
C ALA A 126 8.54 -5.35 4.03
N GLN A 127 9.18 -6.34 4.67
CA GLN A 127 9.43 -6.36 6.11
C GLN A 127 10.28 -5.19 6.60
N THR A 128 11.24 -4.74 5.79
CA THR A 128 12.11 -3.61 6.12
C THR A 128 11.38 -2.27 6.00
N TYR A 129 10.59 -2.06 4.94
CA TYR A 129 9.73 -0.87 4.84
C TYR A 129 8.75 -0.81 6.01
N ARG A 130 8.09 -1.94 6.32
CA ARG A 130 7.19 -2.05 7.47
C ARG A 130 7.89 -1.73 8.79
N ALA A 131 9.11 -2.23 9.00
CA ALA A 131 9.89 -1.96 10.20
C ALA A 131 10.25 -0.47 10.35
N TYR A 132 10.63 0.22 9.27
CA TYR A 132 10.89 1.67 9.32
C TYR A 132 9.62 2.49 9.54
N VAL A 133 8.53 2.14 8.86
CA VAL A 133 7.22 2.75 9.05
C VAL A 133 6.78 2.60 10.50
N GLU A 134 6.81 1.38 11.05
CA GLU A 134 6.49 1.11 12.46
C GLU A 134 7.43 1.85 13.43
N ALA A 135 8.71 1.97 13.12
CA ALA A 135 9.68 2.70 13.96
C ALA A 135 9.41 4.22 14.00
N LEU A 136 9.12 4.84 12.85
CA LEU A 136 8.77 6.27 12.76
C LEU A 136 7.46 6.56 13.46
N ILE A 137 6.53 5.63 13.33
CA ILE A 137 5.26 5.64 14.02
C ILE A 137 5.48 5.63 15.55
N TRP A 138 6.32 4.74 16.09
CA TRP A 138 6.56 4.69 17.55
C TRP A 138 7.23 5.97 18.06
N ALA A 139 8.11 6.57 17.26
CA ALA A 139 8.82 7.79 17.67
C ALA A 139 7.94 9.05 17.67
N ALA A 140 6.92 9.13 16.80
CA ALA A 140 6.01 10.27 16.72
C ALA A 140 5.01 10.38 17.89
N TYR A 141 4.89 9.32 18.71
CA TYR A 141 3.82 9.17 19.70
C TYR A 141 4.28 9.04 21.16
N ASP A 142 5.57 8.86 21.43
CA ASP A 142 6.07 8.72 22.81
C ASP A 142 6.23 10.07 23.56
N SER A 143 6.14 11.19 22.84
CA SER A 143 6.30 12.51 23.42
C SER A 143 5.00 13.10 23.98
N ASN A 144 5.02 13.32 25.29
CA ASN A 144 3.90 13.78 26.11
C ASN A 144 3.59 15.29 25.96
N SER A 145 3.75 15.88 24.76
CA SER A 145 3.71 17.33 24.57
C SER A 145 2.88 17.74 23.35
N SER A 146 1.97 18.69 23.53
CA SER A 146 1.49 19.55 22.45
C SER A 146 2.68 20.40 21.96
N PHE A 147 2.91 20.45 20.66
CA PHE A 147 3.83 21.30 19.85
C PHE A 147 4.69 20.47 18.90
N GLU A 148 4.95 21.03 17.72
CA GLU A 148 5.59 20.42 16.54
C GLU A 148 7.06 19.99 16.75
N ASP A 149 7.67 20.30 17.90
CA ASP A 149 9.12 20.28 18.14
C ASP A 149 9.60 19.21 19.14
N VAL A 150 9.16 17.95 19.03
CA VAL A 150 9.66 16.90 19.96
C VAL A 150 10.76 16.02 19.34
N PRO A 151 11.97 15.95 19.93
CA PRO A 151 13.10 15.22 19.35
C PRO A 151 12.90 13.71 19.28
N PHE A 152 13.36 13.12 18.18
CA PHE A 152 13.54 11.69 17.98
C PHE A 152 14.66 11.16 18.92
N ALA A 153 14.30 10.65 20.11
CA ALA A 153 15.24 10.30 21.19
C ALA A 153 15.63 8.80 21.24
N ASP A 154 16.73 8.47 21.94
CA ASP A 154 17.40 7.15 22.00
C ASP A 154 16.78 6.09 22.94
N ASP A 155 16.04 6.49 23.99
CA ASP A 155 15.86 5.64 25.20
C ASP A 155 14.57 4.77 25.25
N LEU A 156 14.18 4.11 24.16
CA LEU A 156 12.97 3.25 24.22
C LEU A 156 13.20 1.87 23.56
N LEU A 157 13.68 0.90 24.34
CA LEU A 157 13.43 -0.51 24.02
C LEU A 157 11.90 -0.73 23.97
N PRO A 158 11.40 -1.72 23.19
CA PRO A 158 9.99 -2.08 23.24
C PRO A 158 9.64 -2.40 24.69
N PRO A 159 8.56 -1.82 25.25
CA PRO A 159 8.22 -2.08 26.63
C PRO A 159 7.97 -3.59 26.77
N GLN A 160 8.72 -4.25 27.64
CA GLN A 160 8.33 -5.58 28.08
C GLN A 160 6.90 -5.47 28.59
N VAL A 161 5.95 -6.19 27.97
CA VAL A 161 4.54 -6.11 28.38
C VAL A 161 4.48 -6.52 29.85
N PRO A 162 4.14 -5.61 30.78
CA PRO A 162 4.24 -5.95 32.18
C PRO A 162 3.16 -7.00 32.48
N GLY A 163 3.56 -8.10 33.13
CA GLY A 163 2.69 -9.27 33.32
C GLY A 163 1.40 -9.01 34.12
N ARG A 164 1.21 -7.80 34.67
CA ARG A 164 -0.04 -7.37 35.30
C ARG A 164 -1.06 -6.91 34.26
N GLN A 165 -0.66 -6.05 33.32
CA GLN A 165 -1.52 -5.56 32.23
C GLN A 165 -1.91 -6.72 31.30
N GLY A 166 -0.96 -7.58 30.95
CA GLY A 166 -1.26 -8.76 30.12
C GLY A 166 -2.30 -9.69 30.76
N ARG A 167 -2.17 -9.98 32.06
CA ARG A 167 -3.17 -10.77 32.79
C ARG A 167 -4.54 -10.09 32.81
N ALA A 168 -4.58 -8.79 33.06
CA ALA A 168 -5.83 -8.04 33.09
C ALA A 168 -6.55 -8.04 31.72
N LEU A 169 -5.80 -7.93 30.61
CA LEU A 169 -6.37 -8.02 29.26
C LEU A 169 -6.83 -9.44 28.94
N ASN A 170 -6.08 -10.47 29.32
CA ASN A 170 -6.50 -11.87 29.14
C ASN A 170 -7.79 -12.18 29.90
N GLU A 171 -7.94 -11.67 31.13
CA GLU A 171 -9.19 -11.78 31.91
C GLU A 171 -10.38 -11.06 31.24
N LEU A 172 -10.11 -10.02 30.45
CA LEU A 172 -11.10 -9.30 29.64
C LEU A 172 -11.36 -9.97 28.27
N GLY A 173 -10.69 -11.08 27.97
CA GLY A 173 -10.89 -11.88 26.77
C GLY A 173 -10.01 -11.51 25.58
N PHE A 174 -8.98 -10.68 25.78
CA PHE A 174 -7.95 -10.43 24.77
C PHE A 174 -7.03 -11.66 24.64
N SER A 175 -6.58 -11.94 23.42
CA SER A 175 -5.58 -12.99 23.20
C SER A 175 -4.19 -12.52 23.61
N ASP A 176 -3.28 -13.46 23.86
CA ASP A 176 -1.87 -13.13 24.10
C ASP A 176 -1.28 -12.34 22.92
N ILE A 177 -1.71 -12.64 21.68
CA ILE A 177 -1.29 -11.92 20.47
C ILE A 177 -1.74 -10.45 20.51
N ASP A 178 -2.98 -10.19 20.91
CA ASP A 178 -3.49 -8.82 21.08
C ASP A 178 -2.70 -8.05 22.14
N VAL A 179 -2.42 -8.69 23.28
CA VAL A 179 -1.61 -8.09 24.36
C VAL A 179 -0.22 -7.71 23.86
N ILE A 180 0.40 -8.56 23.05
CA ILE A 180 1.71 -8.30 22.45
C ILE A 180 1.64 -7.13 21.47
N HIS A 181 0.66 -7.12 20.57
CA HIS A 181 0.54 -6.05 19.57
C HIS A 181 0.22 -4.69 20.20
N ILE A 182 -0.71 -4.66 21.17
CA ILE A 182 -1.05 -3.44 21.92
C ILE A 182 0.15 -2.95 22.73
N GLY A 183 0.88 -3.88 23.37
CA GLY A 183 2.09 -3.55 24.11
C GLY A 183 3.21 -3.01 23.27
N SER A 184 3.40 -3.57 22.07
CA SER A 184 4.37 -3.06 21.09
C SER A 184 4.06 -1.62 20.68
N SER A 185 2.78 -1.23 20.73
CA SER A 185 2.32 0.12 20.38
C SER A 185 2.49 1.14 21.53
N GLY A 186 2.97 0.71 22.69
CA GLY A 186 3.34 1.56 23.82
C GLY A 186 2.58 1.24 25.12
N ILE A 187 3.21 1.57 26.27
CA ILE A 187 2.64 1.28 27.59
C ILE A 187 1.32 2.03 27.85
N ARG A 188 1.16 3.25 27.30
CA ARG A 188 -0.10 4.01 27.40
C ARG A 188 -1.25 3.30 26.71
N ASN A 189 -0.98 2.56 25.64
CA ASN A 189 -2.00 1.77 24.94
C ASN A 189 -2.43 0.58 25.79
N LEU A 190 -1.48 -0.14 26.40
CA LEU A 190 -1.82 -1.21 27.35
C LEU A 190 -2.65 -0.68 28.52
N ASP A 191 -2.17 0.35 29.19
CA ASP A 191 -2.86 0.93 30.36
C ASP A 191 -4.22 1.49 29.97
N GLY A 192 -4.32 2.21 28.85
CA GLY A 192 -5.57 2.74 28.30
C GLY A 192 -6.55 1.64 27.94
N THR A 193 -6.09 0.55 27.31
CA THR A 193 -6.92 -0.60 26.94
C THR A 193 -7.45 -1.29 28.19
N VAL A 194 -6.61 -1.56 29.19
CA VAL A 194 -7.03 -2.15 30.47
C VAL A 194 -8.06 -1.26 31.17
N ALA A 195 -7.82 0.05 31.22
CA ALA A 195 -8.69 0.99 31.92
C ALA A 195 -10.05 1.20 31.23
N LEU A 196 -10.07 1.21 29.90
CA LEU A 196 -11.27 1.59 29.12
C LEU A 196 -12.08 0.39 28.64
N SER A 197 -11.50 -0.80 28.53
CA SER A 197 -12.22 -2.00 28.08
C SER A 197 -13.48 -2.31 28.91
N PRO A 198 -13.48 -2.26 30.26
CA PRO A 198 -14.67 -2.56 31.06
C PRO A 198 -15.86 -1.65 30.78
N VAL A 199 -15.61 -0.44 30.26
CA VAL A 199 -16.66 0.55 29.94
C VAL A 199 -17.03 0.56 28.46
N LEU A 200 -16.11 0.17 27.57
CA LEU A 200 -16.35 0.12 26.13
C LEU A 200 -16.98 -1.20 25.67
N LEU A 201 -16.64 -2.32 26.33
CA LEU A 201 -17.15 -3.63 25.97
C LEU A 201 -18.69 -3.68 26.01
N SER A 202 -19.26 -4.09 24.89
CA SER A 202 -20.69 -4.31 24.70
C SER A 202 -20.91 -5.43 23.67
N PRO A 203 -22.13 -5.97 23.54
CA PRO A 203 -22.42 -6.97 22.51
C PRO A 203 -22.06 -6.51 21.09
N GLU A 204 -22.18 -5.21 20.83
CA GLU A 204 -21.91 -4.61 19.53
C GLU A 204 -20.43 -4.16 19.40
N PHE A 205 -19.76 -3.81 20.50
CA PHE A 205 -18.37 -3.35 20.54
C PHE A 205 -17.49 -4.29 21.37
N GLY A 206 -17.00 -5.35 20.73
CA GLY A 206 -16.19 -6.39 21.35
C GLY A 206 -14.68 -6.12 21.42
N VAL A 207 -13.97 -7.10 21.98
CA VAL A 207 -12.52 -7.13 22.19
C VAL A 207 -11.75 -6.85 20.89
N ASN A 208 -12.14 -7.45 19.76
CA ASN A 208 -11.45 -7.27 18.48
C ASN A 208 -11.47 -5.81 18.01
N HIS A 209 -12.56 -5.07 18.25
CA HIS A 209 -12.62 -3.65 17.89
C HIS A 209 -11.70 -2.81 18.77
N ILE A 210 -11.69 -3.10 20.08
CA ILE A 210 -10.82 -2.41 21.04
C ILE A 210 -9.35 -2.70 20.71
N ALA A 211 -9.01 -3.96 20.45
CA ALA A 211 -7.68 -4.37 20.03
C ALA A 211 -7.26 -3.66 18.73
N GLY A 212 -8.11 -3.66 17.70
CA GLY A 212 -7.85 -2.99 16.42
C GLY A 212 -7.58 -1.48 16.55
N ILE A 213 -8.19 -0.82 17.52
CA ILE A 213 -7.89 0.59 17.84
C ILE A 213 -6.60 0.71 18.65
N ALA A 214 -6.42 -0.15 19.66
CA ALA A 214 -5.32 -0.09 20.60
C ALA A 214 -3.95 -0.47 20.02
N ILE A 215 -3.91 -1.23 18.91
CA ILE A 215 -2.67 -1.51 18.17
C ILE A 215 -2.17 -0.30 17.38
N ARG A 216 -2.96 0.78 17.29
CA ARG A 216 -2.49 2.03 16.70
C ARG A 216 -1.77 2.86 17.75
N PRO A 217 -0.74 3.63 17.42
CA PRO A 217 0.03 4.42 18.38
C PRO A 217 -0.80 5.45 19.16
N ASP A 218 -1.79 6.05 18.50
CA ASP A 218 -2.80 6.94 19.08
C ASP A 218 -3.98 6.18 19.69
N GLY A 219 -3.93 4.86 19.73
CA GLY A 219 -5.01 3.99 20.17
C GLY A 219 -5.55 4.34 21.55
N HIS A 220 -4.68 4.67 22.52
CA HIS A 220 -5.12 5.13 23.84
C HIS A 220 -5.98 6.41 23.77
N ALA A 221 -5.61 7.37 22.93
CA ALA A 221 -6.35 8.62 22.75
C ALA A 221 -7.67 8.37 22.02
N THR A 222 -7.67 7.50 21.00
CA THR A 222 -8.88 7.08 20.29
C THR A 222 -9.84 6.34 21.21
N LEU A 223 -9.38 5.37 21.99
CA LEU A 223 -10.20 4.66 22.98
C LEU A 223 -10.84 5.62 24.00
N ALA A 224 -10.11 6.64 24.45
CA ALA A 224 -10.60 7.59 25.45
C ALA A 224 -11.84 8.39 24.99
N VAL A 225 -12.01 8.57 23.68
CA VAL A 225 -13.13 9.31 23.10
C VAL A 225 -14.26 8.40 22.56
N MET A 226 -14.04 7.08 22.53
CA MET A 226 -14.99 6.13 21.93
C MET A 226 -16.36 6.12 22.59
N ASP A 227 -16.48 6.21 23.93
CA ASP A 227 -17.82 6.24 24.57
C ASP A 227 -18.68 7.40 24.07
N ARG A 228 -18.06 8.56 23.84
CA ARG A 228 -18.75 9.73 23.29
C ARG A 228 -19.09 9.49 21.82
N TYR A 229 -18.10 9.14 21.00
CA TYR A 229 -18.31 9.02 19.56
C TYR A 229 -19.22 7.87 19.18
N ILE A 230 -19.17 6.74 19.88
CA ILE A 230 -20.14 5.65 19.69
C ILE A 230 -21.55 6.19 19.86
N ARG A 231 -21.84 6.90 20.95
CA ARG A 231 -23.18 7.45 21.20
C ARG A 231 -23.59 8.50 20.16
N GLU A 232 -22.70 9.41 19.80
CA GLU A 232 -23.02 10.50 18.88
C GLU A 232 -23.14 10.02 17.43
N LEU A 233 -22.20 9.20 16.95
CA LEU A 233 -22.22 8.67 15.59
C LEU A 233 -23.36 7.66 15.37
N THR A 234 -23.70 6.85 16.39
CA THR A 234 -24.88 5.97 16.34
C THR A 234 -26.16 6.80 16.21
N ARG A 235 -26.27 7.95 16.89
CA ARG A 235 -27.42 8.87 16.71
C ARG A 235 -27.48 9.48 15.31
N LEU A 236 -26.33 9.68 14.67
CA LEU A 236 -26.24 10.10 13.28
C LEU A 236 -26.51 8.96 12.29
N GLY A 237 -26.65 7.72 12.76
CA GLY A 237 -27.01 6.55 11.97
C GLY A 237 -25.84 5.67 11.50
N HIS A 238 -24.61 5.93 11.98
CA HIS A 238 -23.46 5.07 11.68
C HIS A 238 -23.53 3.75 12.44
N GLY A 239 -23.17 2.66 11.77
CA GLY A 239 -23.07 1.35 12.40
C GLY A 239 -21.84 1.22 13.29
N MET A 240 -21.85 0.30 14.25
CA MET A 240 -20.69 0.08 15.11
C MET A 240 -19.44 -0.34 14.32
N GLN A 241 -19.62 -1.16 13.27
CA GLN A 241 -18.52 -1.58 12.41
C GLN A 241 -17.87 -0.38 11.71
N ASP A 242 -18.66 0.55 11.19
CA ASP A 242 -18.16 1.77 10.54
C ASP A 242 -17.37 2.64 11.53
N ILE A 243 -17.91 2.82 12.73
CA ILE A 243 -17.28 3.60 13.80
C ILE A 243 -15.95 2.96 14.22
N ALA A 244 -15.93 1.64 14.43
CA ALA A 244 -14.73 0.90 14.76
C ALA A 244 -13.71 0.92 13.62
N TYR A 245 -14.17 0.85 12.38
CA TYR A 245 -13.31 0.87 11.20
C TYR A 245 -12.57 2.21 11.06
N VAL A 246 -13.28 3.34 11.21
CA VAL A 246 -12.67 4.68 11.21
C VAL A 246 -11.74 4.88 12.42
N ALA A 247 -12.12 4.36 13.58
CA ALA A 247 -11.32 4.46 14.81
C ALA A 247 -10.04 3.63 14.77
N GLY A 248 -10.06 2.51 14.03
CA GLY A 248 -8.94 1.57 13.91
C GLY A 248 -7.85 2.02 12.93
N GLU A 249 -7.97 3.22 12.36
CA GLU A 249 -6.99 3.81 11.47
C GLU A 249 -6.14 4.88 12.17
N PHE A 250 -5.02 5.25 11.53
CA PHE A 250 -4.18 6.34 12.03
C PHE A 250 -4.97 7.64 12.15
N GLU A 251 -4.70 8.37 13.24
CA GLU A 251 -5.41 9.60 13.58
C GLU A 251 -6.91 9.39 13.79
N GLY A 252 -7.28 8.24 14.36
CA GLY A 252 -8.67 7.82 14.55
C GLY A 252 -9.53 8.88 15.23
N VAL A 253 -8.98 9.62 16.22
CA VAL A 253 -9.68 10.76 16.84
C VAL A 253 -10.05 11.83 15.80
N ARG A 254 -9.11 12.25 14.95
CA ARG A 254 -9.34 13.28 13.92
C ARG A 254 -10.33 12.80 12.88
N ASN A 255 -10.19 11.56 12.43
CA ASN A 255 -11.11 10.97 11.45
C ASN A 255 -12.54 10.89 12.01
N LEU A 256 -12.72 10.41 13.25
CA LEU A 256 -14.02 10.38 13.93
C LEU A 256 -14.61 11.79 14.13
N GLN A 257 -13.78 12.79 14.45
CA GLN A 257 -14.20 14.20 14.54
C GLN A 257 -14.72 14.71 13.20
N ALA A 258 -14.01 14.42 12.12
CA ALA A 258 -14.43 14.80 10.77
C ALA A 258 -15.73 14.12 10.38
N VAL A 259 -15.89 12.82 10.64
CA VAL A 259 -17.16 12.09 10.41
C VAL A 259 -18.28 12.77 11.19
N LEU A 260 -18.10 13.03 12.50
CA LEU A 260 -19.11 13.68 13.33
C LEU A 260 -19.53 15.04 12.77
N ARG A 261 -18.56 15.86 12.37
CA ARG A 261 -18.79 17.22 11.86
C ARG A 261 -19.46 17.23 10.47
N LEU A 262 -19.06 16.31 9.59
CA LEU A 262 -19.38 16.38 8.16
C LEU A 262 -20.51 15.42 7.75
N THR A 263 -20.92 14.48 8.60
CA THR A 263 -21.97 13.49 8.26
C THR A 263 -23.24 14.15 7.75
N GLY A 264 -23.76 15.19 8.41
CA GLY A 264 -24.99 15.86 7.97
C GLY A 264 -24.90 16.35 6.52
N ARG A 265 -23.84 17.11 6.21
CA ARG A 265 -23.58 17.64 4.86
C ARG A 265 -23.36 16.52 3.84
N LEU A 266 -22.59 15.48 4.18
CA LEU A 266 -22.35 14.34 3.29
C LEU A 266 -23.63 13.56 3.00
N ARG A 267 -24.53 13.42 3.98
CA ARG A 267 -25.85 12.80 3.80
C ARG A 267 -26.75 13.63 2.89
N GLU A 268 -26.72 14.95 3.01
CA GLU A 268 -27.44 15.87 2.09
C GLU A 268 -26.92 15.75 0.65
N LEU A 269 -25.62 15.48 0.47
CA LEU A 269 -25.00 15.22 -0.83
C LEU A 269 -25.26 13.79 -1.36
N GLY A 270 -25.95 12.94 -0.61
CA GLY A 270 -26.36 11.60 -1.04
C GLY A 270 -25.46 10.44 -0.61
N PHE A 271 -24.33 10.69 0.06
CA PHE A 271 -23.41 9.62 0.50
C PHE A 271 -24.02 8.75 1.58
N ARG A 272 -23.87 7.42 1.50
CA ARG A 272 -24.26 6.47 2.56
C ARG A 272 -23.26 6.46 3.71
N HIS A 273 -23.70 6.09 4.91
CA HIS A 273 -22.84 6.00 6.10
C HIS A 273 -21.59 5.15 5.88
N GLY A 274 -21.73 3.97 5.25
CA GLY A 274 -20.59 3.12 4.90
C GLY A 274 -19.58 3.80 3.95
N GLN A 275 -20.04 4.68 3.05
CA GLN A 275 -19.15 5.41 2.14
C GLN A 275 -18.37 6.49 2.90
N ILE A 276 -19.06 7.21 3.79
CA ILE A 276 -18.43 8.18 4.69
C ILE A 276 -17.36 7.50 5.54
N ALA A 277 -17.68 6.32 6.07
CA ALA A 277 -16.74 5.52 6.86
C ALA A 277 -15.55 5.04 6.02
N ASN A 278 -15.78 4.54 4.80
CA ASN A 278 -14.72 4.06 3.91
C ASN A 278 -13.74 5.18 3.50
N MET A 279 -14.24 6.39 3.24
CA MET A 279 -13.40 7.56 2.94
C MET A 279 -12.62 8.06 4.17
N ALA A 280 -13.23 7.95 5.36
CA ALA A 280 -12.64 8.39 6.62
C ALA A 280 -11.68 7.37 7.26
N ALA A 281 -11.86 6.08 6.98
CA ALA A 281 -11.02 4.98 7.44
C ALA A 281 -9.78 4.83 6.54
N ARG A 282 -9.04 5.94 6.38
CA ARG A 282 -7.78 6.03 5.65
C ARG A 282 -6.85 6.97 6.41
N PHE A 283 -5.56 6.93 6.12
CA PHE A 283 -4.63 7.95 6.60
C PHE A 283 -5.09 9.32 6.12
N ARG A 284 -5.23 10.29 7.05
CA ARG A 284 -5.82 11.61 6.82
C ARG A 284 -7.22 11.57 6.21
N GLY A 285 -8.04 10.62 6.66
CA GLY A 285 -9.43 10.49 6.25
C GLY A 285 -10.27 11.74 6.53
N ASP A 286 -9.89 12.55 7.53
CA ASP A 286 -10.44 13.88 7.75
C ASP A 286 -10.33 14.77 6.51
N ARG A 287 -9.18 14.77 5.83
CA ARG A 287 -8.95 15.55 4.60
C ARG A 287 -9.70 14.99 3.41
N ASN A 288 -9.86 13.67 3.33
CA ASN A 288 -10.71 13.06 2.31
C ASN A 288 -12.13 13.60 2.43
N LEU A 289 -12.71 13.57 3.64
CA LEU A 289 -14.05 14.11 3.86
C LEU A 289 -14.15 15.61 3.62
N GLU A 290 -13.14 16.40 4.02
CA GLU A 290 -13.09 17.84 3.74
C GLU A 290 -13.09 18.15 2.24
N GLN A 291 -12.31 17.42 1.45
CA GLN A 291 -12.27 17.59 0.01
C GLN A 291 -13.60 17.19 -0.67
N VAL A 292 -14.24 16.12 -0.18
CA VAL A 292 -15.52 15.66 -0.74
C VAL A 292 -16.63 16.70 -0.55
N VAL A 293 -16.58 17.47 0.54
CA VAL A 293 -17.53 18.57 0.78
C VAL A 293 -17.05 19.92 0.23
N ALA A 294 -15.89 20.00 -0.42
CA ALA A 294 -15.43 21.23 -1.06
C ALA A 294 -16.31 21.59 -2.26
N GLU A 295 -16.51 22.88 -2.53
CA GLU A 295 -17.43 23.32 -3.60
C GLU A 295 -17.11 22.75 -4.99
N PRO A 296 -15.85 22.59 -5.44
CA PRO A 296 -15.56 21.94 -6.72
C PRO A 296 -16.13 20.51 -6.80
N THR A 297 -15.96 19.71 -5.75
CA THR A 297 -16.52 18.35 -5.68
C THR A 297 -18.04 18.35 -5.63
N VAL A 298 -18.61 19.27 -4.85
CA VAL A 298 -20.06 19.44 -4.78
C VAL A 298 -20.64 19.89 -6.12
N ALA A 299 -19.94 20.75 -6.85
CA ALA A 299 -20.33 21.17 -8.20
C ALA A 299 -20.34 19.96 -9.16
N LEU A 300 -19.32 19.10 -9.10
CA LEU A 300 -19.27 17.86 -9.89
C LEU A 300 -20.43 16.91 -9.55
N LEU A 301 -20.76 16.73 -8.27
CA LEU A 301 -21.94 15.96 -7.85
C LEU A 301 -23.25 16.57 -8.37
N ARG A 302 -23.39 17.90 -8.35
CA ARG A 302 -24.57 18.60 -8.90
C ARG A 302 -24.71 18.43 -10.42
N GLN A 303 -23.61 18.18 -11.13
CA GLN A 303 -23.63 17.84 -12.56
C GLN A 303 -24.09 16.38 -12.82
N GLY A 304 -24.27 15.58 -11.77
CA GLY A 304 -24.76 14.20 -11.85
C GLY A 304 -23.69 13.13 -11.69
N PHE A 305 -22.44 13.51 -11.36
CA PHE A 305 -21.39 12.54 -11.08
C PHE A 305 -21.75 11.69 -9.86
N PRO A 306 -21.53 10.35 -9.89
CA PRO A 306 -22.02 9.45 -8.86
C PRO A 306 -21.23 9.58 -7.54
N THR A 307 -21.94 9.50 -6.42
CA THR A 307 -21.32 9.45 -5.08
C THR A 307 -20.43 8.22 -4.92
N ASP A 308 -20.81 7.09 -5.52
CA ASP A 308 -19.99 5.87 -5.54
C ASP A 308 -18.67 6.10 -6.30
N GLY A 309 -18.66 6.96 -7.32
CA GLY A 309 -17.45 7.37 -8.03
C GLY A 309 -16.53 8.24 -7.17
N ILE A 310 -17.09 9.23 -6.46
CA ILE A 310 -16.32 10.06 -5.53
C ILE A 310 -15.73 9.22 -4.40
N GLU A 311 -16.51 8.31 -3.82
CA GLU A 311 -16.03 7.38 -2.80
C GLU A 311 -14.87 6.54 -3.34
N CYS A 312 -15.00 5.95 -4.53
CA CYS A 312 -13.96 5.15 -5.15
C CYS A 312 -12.64 5.93 -5.29
N VAL A 313 -12.70 7.21 -5.67
CA VAL A 313 -11.50 8.05 -5.84
C VAL A 313 -10.94 8.51 -4.49
N ALA A 314 -11.80 8.78 -3.51
CA ALA A 314 -11.44 9.29 -2.19
C ALA A 314 -10.96 8.22 -1.20
N ALA A 315 -11.38 6.96 -1.34
CA ALA A 315 -11.12 5.88 -0.38
C ALA A 315 -9.72 5.26 -0.52
N HIS A 316 -8.69 6.09 -0.67
CA HIS A 316 -7.30 5.69 -0.80
C HIS A 316 -6.37 6.55 0.07
N LEU A 317 -5.11 6.10 0.21
CA LEU A 317 -4.04 6.95 0.69
C LEU A 317 -3.89 8.14 -0.26
N HIS A 318 -3.89 9.36 0.27
CA HIS A 318 -3.99 10.62 -0.49
C HIS A 318 -5.29 10.83 -1.28
N GLY A 319 -6.39 10.20 -0.88
CA GLY A 319 -7.68 10.32 -1.56
C GLY A 319 -8.16 11.76 -1.78
N SER A 320 -7.83 12.70 -0.88
CA SER A 320 -8.11 14.12 -1.07
C SER A 320 -7.45 14.69 -2.32
N ARG A 321 -6.19 14.32 -2.62
CA ARG A 321 -5.50 14.75 -3.85
C ARG A 321 -6.08 14.10 -5.09
N ASN A 322 -6.47 12.82 -4.98
CA ASN A 322 -7.14 12.13 -6.08
C ASN A 322 -8.45 12.85 -6.46
N VAL A 323 -9.27 13.21 -5.46
CA VAL A 323 -10.54 13.94 -5.70
C VAL A 323 -10.28 15.36 -6.19
N GLU A 324 -9.29 16.07 -5.64
CA GLU A 324 -8.88 17.39 -6.13
C GLU A 324 -8.48 17.34 -7.62
N LYS A 325 -7.67 16.35 -8.02
CA LYS A 325 -7.27 16.21 -9.42
C LYS A 325 -8.40 15.72 -10.32
N LEU A 326 -9.30 14.89 -9.80
CA LEU A 326 -10.52 14.47 -10.49
C LEU A 326 -11.36 15.69 -10.88
N VAL A 327 -11.67 16.57 -9.91
CA VAL A 327 -12.52 17.74 -10.18
C VAL A 327 -11.83 18.76 -11.09
N GLU A 328 -10.50 18.85 -11.04
CA GLU A 328 -9.70 19.69 -11.93
C GLU A 328 -9.76 19.21 -13.39
N LEU A 329 -9.64 17.91 -13.62
CA LEU A 329 -9.47 17.34 -14.96
C LEU A 329 -10.73 16.68 -15.54
N TYR A 330 -11.84 16.61 -14.80
CA TYR A 330 -13.03 15.85 -15.24
C TYR A 330 -13.54 16.33 -16.61
N ASP A 331 -13.79 17.62 -16.78
CA ASP A 331 -14.35 18.16 -18.03
C ASP A 331 -13.38 17.98 -19.20
N ASP A 332 -12.07 18.19 -18.96
CA ASP A 332 -11.03 18.03 -19.98
C ASP A 332 -10.90 16.55 -20.41
N LEU A 333 -10.91 15.61 -19.47
CA LEU A 333 -10.90 14.17 -19.76
C LEU A 333 -12.17 13.75 -20.51
N ARG A 334 -13.35 14.28 -20.14
CA ARG A 334 -14.59 14.03 -20.89
C ARG A 334 -14.51 14.58 -22.32
N ALA A 335 -13.90 15.75 -22.51
CA ALA A 335 -13.67 16.34 -23.83
C ALA A 335 -12.68 15.54 -24.69
N LEU A 336 -11.69 14.90 -24.06
CA LEU A 336 -10.76 13.95 -24.70
C LEU A 336 -11.40 12.58 -25.00
N GLY A 337 -12.66 12.36 -24.62
CA GLY A 337 -13.42 11.15 -24.95
C GLY A 337 -13.32 10.02 -23.91
N PHE A 338 -12.72 10.24 -22.74
CA PHE A 338 -12.73 9.27 -21.65
C PHE A 338 -14.13 9.13 -21.08
N SER A 339 -14.60 7.90 -20.83
CA SER A 339 -15.88 7.68 -20.17
C SER A 339 -15.81 8.07 -18.68
N GLU A 340 -16.95 8.32 -18.06
CA GLU A 340 -16.99 8.54 -16.60
C GLU A 340 -16.42 7.33 -15.82
N ALA A 341 -16.73 6.12 -16.28
CA ALA A 341 -16.20 4.89 -15.69
C ALA A 341 -14.66 4.80 -15.82
N ASP A 342 -14.11 5.24 -16.94
CA ASP A 342 -12.65 5.33 -17.12
C ASP A 342 -12.04 6.31 -16.12
N ILE A 343 -12.59 7.51 -16.01
CA ILE A 343 -12.07 8.55 -15.11
C ILE A 343 -12.13 8.08 -13.65
N ILE A 344 -13.23 7.45 -13.24
CA ILE A 344 -13.37 6.84 -11.90
C ILE A 344 -12.32 5.74 -11.71
N GLY A 345 -12.16 4.84 -12.67
CA GLY A 345 -11.19 3.74 -12.59
C GLY A 345 -9.73 4.21 -12.52
N ILE A 346 -9.40 5.30 -13.21
CA ILE A 346 -8.08 5.94 -13.20
C ILE A 346 -7.80 6.60 -11.84
N GLY A 347 -8.75 7.40 -11.34
CA GLY A 347 -8.63 8.11 -10.07
C GLY A 347 -8.77 7.22 -8.83
N GLY A 348 -9.45 6.07 -8.96
CA GLY A 348 -9.68 5.06 -7.91
C GLY A 348 -8.48 4.13 -7.67
N GLN A 349 -7.27 4.64 -7.86
CA GLN A 349 -6.02 3.93 -7.59
C GLN A 349 -5.21 4.70 -6.54
N VAL A 350 -4.25 4.01 -5.92
CA VAL A 350 -3.21 4.70 -5.16
C VAL A 350 -2.44 5.61 -6.12
N ARG A 351 -2.26 6.89 -5.75
CA ARG A 351 -1.74 7.95 -6.66
C ARG A 351 -2.62 8.17 -7.90
N GLY A 352 -3.92 8.03 -7.75
CA GLY A 352 -4.91 8.33 -8.81
C GLY A 352 -4.80 9.75 -9.35
N ASP A 353 -4.36 10.72 -8.54
CA ASP A 353 -3.99 12.07 -8.97
C ASP A 353 -2.95 12.06 -10.10
N ARG A 354 -1.88 11.26 -9.96
CA ARG A 354 -0.84 11.12 -11.01
C ARG A 354 -1.34 10.35 -12.21
N ASN A 355 -2.19 9.35 -12.01
CA ASN A 355 -2.79 8.59 -13.11
C ASN A 355 -3.69 9.49 -13.98
N LEU A 356 -4.54 10.31 -13.35
CA LEU A 356 -5.39 11.29 -14.03
C LEU A 356 -4.56 12.33 -14.79
N GLU A 357 -3.51 12.87 -14.15
CA GLU A 357 -2.59 13.83 -14.76
C GLU A 357 -1.87 13.26 -15.98
N ALA A 358 -1.37 12.02 -15.89
CA ALA A 358 -0.71 11.34 -17.01
C ALA A 358 -1.68 10.99 -18.14
N ALA A 359 -2.88 10.48 -17.82
CA ALA A 359 -3.90 10.19 -18.81
C ALA A 359 -4.28 11.46 -19.59
N HIS A 360 -4.56 12.56 -18.88
CA HIS A 360 -4.85 13.85 -19.50
C HIS A 360 -3.67 14.37 -20.35
N GLY A 361 -2.46 14.40 -19.78
CA GLY A 361 -1.29 14.99 -20.42
C GLY A 361 -0.77 14.22 -21.64
N CYS A 362 -0.99 12.91 -21.70
CA CYS A 362 -0.49 12.05 -22.78
C CYS A 362 -1.56 11.65 -23.80
N ALA A 363 -2.86 11.80 -23.51
CA ALA A 363 -3.93 11.31 -24.37
C ALA A 363 -3.88 11.86 -25.81
N ALA A 364 -3.66 13.16 -25.97
CA ALA A 364 -3.63 13.77 -27.30
C ALA A 364 -2.47 13.21 -28.15
N GLY A 365 -1.25 13.15 -27.59
CA GLY A 365 -0.08 12.61 -28.29
C GLY A 365 -0.22 11.12 -28.59
N LEU A 366 -0.76 10.33 -27.65
CA LEU A 366 -1.08 8.92 -27.91
C LEU A 366 -2.16 8.76 -29.00
N GLY A 367 -3.13 9.66 -29.06
CA GLY A 367 -4.13 9.69 -30.13
C GLY A 367 -3.53 9.91 -31.52
N GLU A 368 -2.46 10.71 -31.64
CA GLU A 368 -1.71 10.88 -32.91
C GLU A 368 -1.05 9.57 -33.39
N HIS A 369 -0.72 8.67 -32.46
CA HIS A 369 -0.19 7.33 -32.73
C HIS A 369 -1.26 6.23 -32.78
N GLY A 370 -2.55 6.61 -32.83
CA GLY A 370 -3.66 5.68 -33.05
C GLY A 370 -4.20 4.99 -31.80
N PHE A 371 -3.80 5.41 -30.58
CA PHE A 371 -4.39 4.89 -29.35
C PHE A 371 -5.74 5.55 -29.06
N ALA A 372 -6.76 4.74 -28.78
CA ALA A 372 -8.06 5.21 -28.35
C ALA A 372 -8.04 5.63 -26.86
N PRO A 373 -8.90 6.58 -26.42
CA PRO A 373 -9.01 6.97 -25.01
C PRO A 373 -9.23 5.79 -24.06
N ALA A 374 -9.99 4.77 -24.49
CA ALA A 374 -10.22 3.56 -23.70
C ALA A 374 -8.94 2.73 -23.46
N GLN A 375 -7.99 2.74 -24.40
CA GLN A 375 -6.68 2.10 -24.25
C GLN A 375 -5.81 2.88 -23.28
N VAL A 376 -5.78 4.22 -23.41
CA VAL A 376 -5.08 5.08 -22.44
C VAL A 376 -5.65 4.89 -21.03
N ALA A 377 -6.97 4.76 -20.91
CA ALA A 377 -7.62 4.48 -19.63
C ALA A 377 -7.26 3.11 -19.05
N ALA A 378 -7.15 2.08 -19.89
CA ALA A 378 -6.76 0.73 -19.47
C ALA A 378 -5.33 0.68 -18.90
N MET A 379 -4.41 1.43 -19.51
CA MET A 379 -3.04 1.59 -19.00
C MET A 379 -3.03 2.42 -17.70
N ALA A 380 -3.76 3.55 -17.68
CA ALA A 380 -3.77 4.49 -16.57
C ALA A 380 -4.44 3.94 -15.30
N ARG A 381 -5.40 3.01 -15.42
CA ARG A 381 -6.15 2.44 -14.28
C ARG A 381 -5.39 1.35 -13.51
N GLN A 382 -4.16 1.04 -13.89
CA GLN A 382 -3.30 0.11 -13.12
C GLN A 382 -2.65 0.84 -11.95
N GLN A 383 -2.21 0.09 -10.93
CA GLN A 383 -1.33 0.63 -9.89
C GLN A 383 -0.04 1.14 -10.55
N GLY A 384 0.30 2.41 -10.36
CA GLY A 384 1.44 3.03 -11.05
C GLY A 384 1.21 3.33 -12.53
N GLY A 385 -0.03 3.27 -13.03
CA GLY A 385 -0.39 3.45 -14.44
C GLY A 385 0.12 4.74 -15.09
N TYR A 386 0.35 5.80 -14.31
CA TYR A 386 0.99 7.03 -14.80
C TYR A 386 2.37 6.79 -15.42
N ARG A 387 3.16 5.82 -14.93
CA ARG A 387 4.45 5.46 -15.54
C ARG A 387 4.24 4.80 -16.88
N THR A 388 3.34 3.83 -16.92
CA THR A 388 3.00 3.09 -18.13
C THR A 388 2.52 4.02 -19.25
N VAL A 389 1.60 4.93 -18.93
CA VAL A 389 1.09 5.91 -19.91
C VAL A 389 2.21 6.81 -20.42
N ARG A 390 3.07 7.32 -19.53
CA ARG A 390 4.21 8.17 -19.92
C ARG A 390 5.23 7.42 -20.77
N LYS A 391 5.56 6.17 -20.40
CA LYS A 391 6.50 5.31 -21.12
C LYS A 391 5.93 4.90 -22.48
N MET A 392 4.64 4.61 -22.58
CA MET A 392 3.96 4.40 -23.85
C MET A 392 4.07 5.64 -24.74
N ALA A 393 3.78 6.83 -24.21
CA ALA A 393 3.88 8.07 -24.98
C ALA A 393 5.31 8.35 -25.45
N GLU A 394 6.31 8.05 -24.62
CA GLU A 394 7.73 8.13 -24.96
C GLU A 394 8.11 7.18 -26.11
N LEU A 395 7.64 5.93 -26.05
CA LEU A 395 8.05 4.87 -26.98
C LEU A 395 7.14 4.71 -28.21
N ALA A 396 5.94 5.29 -28.23
CA ALA A 396 4.99 5.18 -29.33
C ALA A 396 5.59 5.49 -30.71
N PRO A 397 6.38 6.58 -30.91
CA PRO A 397 7.03 6.85 -32.20
C PRO A 397 8.05 5.78 -32.61
N ALA A 398 8.65 5.08 -31.65
CA ALA A 398 9.59 3.99 -31.93
C ALA A 398 8.86 2.69 -32.30
N PHE A 399 7.77 2.37 -31.59
CA PHE A 399 6.96 1.19 -31.91
C PHE A 399 6.23 1.31 -33.24
N GLU A 400 5.78 2.51 -33.60
CA GLU A 400 5.19 2.79 -34.92
C GLU A 400 6.20 2.50 -36.05
N ARG A 401 7.48 2.89 -35.88
CA ARG A 401 8.56 2.55 -36.83
C ARG A 401 8.86 1.06 -36.90
N LEU A 402 8.62 0.32 -35.81
CA LEU A 402 8.73 -1.14 -35.79
C LEU A 402 7.52 -1.83 -36.41
N GLY A 403 6.41 -1.11 -36.64
CA GLY A 403 5.16 -1.63 -37.17
C GLY A 403 4.31 -2.39 -36.15
N ILE A 404 4.49 -2.13 -34.86
CA ILE A 404 3.66 -2.73 -33.80
C ILE A 404 2.34 -1.94 -33.69
N LEU A 405 1.22 -2.66 -33.66
CA LEU A 405 -0.11 -2.04 -33.58
C LEU A 405 -0.41 -1.54 -32.16
N PRO A 406 -1.14 -0.41 -32.01
CA PRO A 406 -1.58 0.10 -30.71
C PRO A 406 -2.33 -0.91 -29.84
N ASP A 407 -3.13 -1.79 -30.46
CA ASP A 407 -3.88 -2.83 -29.76
C ASP A 407 -2.93 -3.81 -29.04
N SER A 408 -1.89 -4.28 -29.72
CA SER A 408 -0.91 -5.20 -29.14
C SER A 408 -0.06 -4.51 -28.07
N LEU A 409 0.29 -3.24 -28.26
CA LEU A 409 1.01 -2.46 -27.24
C LEU A 409 0.15 -2.23 -25.99
N SER A 410 -1.17 -2.07 -26.16
CA SER A 410 -2.11 -1.94 -25.05
C SER A 410 -2.15 -3.21 -24.20
N GLU A 411 -2.06 -4.39 -24.81
CA GLU A 411 -1.99 -5.67 -24.08
C GLU A 411 -0.71 -5.77 -23.23
N VAL A 412 0.45 -5.37 -23.77
CA VAL A 412 1.72 -5.28 -23.03
C VAL A 412 1.63 -4.31 -21.85
N ALA A 413 0.90 -3.22 -22.02
CA ALA A 413 0.83 -2.13 -21.06
C ALA A 413 -0.27 -2.29 -19.99
N THR A 414 -1.18 -3.26 -20.10
CA THR A 414 -2.33 -3.39 -19.18
C THR A 414 -2.02 -4.29 -17.97
N HIS A 415 -0.81 -4.15 -17.43
CA HIS A 415 -0.34 -4.80 -16.20
C HIS A 415 0.34 -3.78 -15.27
N PRO A 416 0.46 -4.05 -13.96
CA PRO A 416 1.16 -3.14 -13.03
C PRO A 416 2.57 -2.75 -13.48
N GLU A 417 3.25 -3.65 -14.19
CA GLU A 417 4.64 -3.50 -14.67
C GLU A 417 4.73 -3.19 -16.17
N GLY A 418 3.66 -2.59 -16.71
CA GLY A 418 3.54 -2.30 -18.14
C GLY A 418 4.63 -1.37 -18.66
N ASP A 419 5.09 -0.40 -17.87
CA ASP A 419 6.22 0.48 -18.21
C ASP A 419 7.50 -0.31 -18.48
N ARG A 420 7.86 -1.23 -17.58
CA ARG A 420 9.04 -2.10 -17.73
C ARG A 420 8.90 -3.04 -18.92
N SER A 421 7.71 -3.60 -19.11
CA SER A 421 7.43 -4.52 -20.23
C SER A 421 7.56 -3.81 -21.58
N LEU A 422 7.08 -2.57 -21.70
CA LEU A 422 7.26 -1.74 -22.90
C LEU A 422 8.72 -1.39 -23.15
N GLU A 423 9.44 -0.95 -22.11
CA GLU A 423 10.86 -0.63 -22.22
C GLU A 423 11.67 -1.84 -22.68
N ARG A 424 11.44 -3.01 -22.07
CA ARG A 424 12.12 -4.24 -22.44
C ARG A 424 11.76 -4.73 -23.83
N LEU A 425 10.50 -4.62 -24.23
CA LEU A 425 10.05 -4.90 -25.60
C LEU A 425 10.82 -4.04 -26.60
N HIS A 426 10.93 -2.74 -26.34
CA HIS A 426 11.67 -1.84 -27.23
C HIS A 426 13.16 -2.20 -27.33
N GLU A 427 13.80 -2.45 -26.20
CA GLU A 427 15.24 -2.76 -26.13
C GLU A 427 15.59 -4.10 -26.78
N LEU A 428 14.77 -5.13 -26.59
CA LEU A 428 15.07 -6.49 -27.04
C LEU A 428 14.49 -6.85 -28.42
N ALA A 429 13.53 -6.07 -28.95
CA ALA A 429 12.91 -6.39 -30.24
C ALA A 429 13.92 -6.60 -31.37
N GLY A 430 14.95 -5.76 -31.48
CA GLY A 430 15.99 -5.89 -32.51
C GLY A 430 16.77 -7.20 -32.39
N ARG A 431 17.29 -7.49 -31.18
CA ARG A 431 18.07 -8.71 -30.90
C ARG A 431 17.24 -9.97 -31.10
N LEU A 432 16.01 -10.00 -30.62
CA LEU A 432 15.13 -11.16 -30.76
C LEU A 432 14.77 -11.42 -32.23
N ARG A 433 14.62 -10.38 -33.04
CA ARG A 433 14.45 -10.54 -34.50
C ARG A 433 15.70 -11.11 -35.18
N GLU A 434 16.90 -10.75 -34.74
CA GLU A 434 18.15 -11.36 -35.23
C GLU A 434 18.26 -12.84 -34.87
N LEU A 435 17.65 -13.25 -33.75
CA LEU A 435 17.50 -14.66 -33.35
C LEU A 435 16.35 -15.39 -34.09
N GLY A 436 15.64 -14.71 -34.99
CA GLY A 436 14.61 -15.29 -35.84
C GLY A 436 13.21 -15.34 -35.23
N PHE A 437 12.95 -14.64 -34.12
CA PHE A 437 11.60 -14.51 -33.57
C PHE A 437 10.80 -13.47 -34.37
N SER A 438 9.51 -13.76 -34.57
CA SER A 438 8.60 -12.80 -35.19
C SER A 438 8.26 -11.67 -34.22
N LEU A 439 7.93 -10.48 -34.73
CA LEU A 439 7.54 -9.36 -33.86
C LEU A 439 6.24 -9.66 -33.10
N GLU A 440 5.34 -10.43 -33.71
CA GLU A 440 4.09 -10.90 -33.09
C GLU A 440 4.39 -11.80 -31.88
N ASP A 441 5.34 -12.73 -32.00
CA ASP A 441 5.76 -13.58 -30.89
C ASP A 441 6.42 -12.80 -29.76
N ILE A 442 7.28 -11.84 -30.10
CA ILE A 442 7.94 -10.98 -29.11
C ILE A 442 6.87 -10.20 -28.32
N VAL A 443 5.90 -9.61 -29.01
CA VAL A 443 4.81 -8.86 -28.34
C VAL A 443 3.93 -9.81 -27.52
N ARG A 444 3.63 -11.01 -28.03
CA ARG A 444 2.87 -12.03 -27.29
C ARG A 444 3.54 -12.40 -25.96
N VAL A 445 4.86 -12.59 -25.94
CA VAL A 445 5.61 -12.88 -24.71
C VAL A 445 5.60 -11.70 -23.74
N ALA A 446 5.70 -10.48 -24.26
CA ALA A 446 5.64 -9.26 -23.46
C ALA A 446 4.25 -8.96 -22.87
N SER A 447 3.19 -9.57 -23.41
CA SER A 447 1.80 -9.26 -23.05
C SER A 447 1.30 -9.97 -21.78
N PHE A 448 2.18 -10.71 -21.10
CA PHE A 448 1.88 -11.33 -19.81
C PHE A 448 2.45 -10.49 -18.65
N PRO A 449 1.94 -10.65 -17.42
CA PRO A 449 2.61 -10.07 -16.26
C PRO A 449 4.05 -10.61 -16.20
N GLU A 450 4.99 -9.76 -15.77
CA GLU A 450 6.44 -10.05 -15.80
C GLU A 450 6.98 -10.26 -17.22
N GLY A 451 6.30 -9.68 -18.23
CA GLY A 451 6.72 -9.73 -19.62
C GLY A 451 8.13 -9.19 -19.87
N ASP A 452 8.60 -8.24 -19.05
CA ASP A 452 9.99 -7.78 -19.02
C ASP A 452 10.97 -8.92 -18.72
N LEU A 453 10.68 -9.73 -17.68
CA LEU A 453 11.48 -10.88 -17.32
C LEU A 453 11.39 -11.99 -18.37
N ASN A 454 10.19 -12.27 -18.88
CA ASN A 454 10.00 -13.27 -19.94
C ASN A 454 10.83 -12.93 -21.18
N LEU A 455 10.79 -11.68 -21.64
CA LEU A 455 11.59 -11.22 -22.78
C LEU A 455 13.09 -11.27 -22.49
N GLN A 456 13.53 -10.84 -21.30
CA GLN A 456 14.93 -10.94 -20.87
C GLN A 456 15.44 -12.36 -21.01
N THR A 457 14.79 -13.29 -20.32
CA THR A 457 15.22 -14.68 -20.26
C THR A 457 15.15 -15.33 -21.62
N MET A 458 14.07 -15.09 -22.40
CA MET A 458 13.96 -15.58 -23.77
C MET A 458 15.16 -15.15 -24.62
N SER A 459 15.54 -13.86 -24.55
CA SER A 459 16.69 -13.34 -25.30
C SER A 459 18.03 -13.93 -24.86
N GLU A 460 18.16 -14.37 -23.61
CA GLU A 460 19.39 -14.94 -23.06
C GLU A 460 19.52 -16.44 -23.31
N VAL A 461 18.42 -17.19 -23.19
CA VAL A 461 18.42 -18.66 -23.26
C VAL A 461 18.19 -19.19 -24.68
N ALA A 462 17.56 -18.41 -25.58
CA ALA A 462 17.18 -18.91 -26.90
C ALA A 462 18.35 -19.54 -27.71
N PRO A 463 19.57 -18.96 -27.76
CA PRO A 463 20.68 -19.59 -28.47
C PRO A 463 21.09 -20.95 -27.90
N ARG A 464 20.95 -21.15 -26.58
CA ARG A 464 21.28 -22.42 -25.91
C ARG A 464 20.18 -23.45 -26.13
N LEU A 465 18.92 -23.06 -25.96
CA LEU A 465 17.75 -23.91 -26.24
C LEU A 465 17.72 -24.38 -27.70
N ALA A 466 18.09 -23.53 -28.66
CA ALA A 466 18.24 -23.94 -30.05
C ALA A 466 19.32 -25.02 -30.22
N GLY A 467 20.41 -24.96 -29.44
CA GLY A 467 21.44 -26.01 -29.38
C GLY A 467 20.92 -27.35 -28.82
N HIS A 468 19.84 -27.33 -28.05
CA HIS A 468 19.12 -28.52 -27.57
C HIS A 468 18.02 -29.00 -28.53
N GLY A 469 17.86 -28.35 -29.68
CA GLY A 469 16.91 -28.73 -30.72
C GLY A 469 15.53 -28.10 -30.59
N LEU A 470 15.30 -27.21 -29.62
CA LEU A 470 14.04 -26.47 -29.51
C LEU A 470 13.91 -25.48 -30.66
N SER A 471 12.73 -25.41 -31.26
CA SER A 471 12.39 -24.40 -32.26
C SER A 471 12.03 -23.06 -31.59
N ASN A 472 12.02 -21.98 -32.38
CA ASN A 472 11.55 -20.69 -31.88
C ASN A 472 10.10 -20.78 -31.41
N ASP A 473 9.23 -21.52 -32.10
CA ASP A 473 7.84 -21.73 -31.69
C ASP A 473 7.75 -22.42 -30.32
N ASP A 474 8.62 -23.40 -30.03
CA ASP A 474 8.69 -24.06 -28.73
C ASP A 474 9.11 -23.08 -27.64
N ILE A 475 10.16 -22.28 -27.91
CA ILE A 475 10.65 -21.27 -26.96
C ILE A 475 9.55 -20.26 -26.63
N VAL A 476 8.82 -19.78 -27.64
CA VAL A 476 7.72 -18.82 -27.41
C VAL A 476 6.56 -19.49 -26.68
N ARG A 477 6.24 -20.76 -26.96
CA ARG A 477 5.25 -21.53 -26.19
C ARG A 477 5.63 -21.65 -24.71
N ILE A 478 6.91 -21.83 -24.40
CA ILE A 478 7.40 -21.92 -23.01
C ILE A 478 7.34 -20.54 -22.33
N ALA A 479 7.67 -19.47 -23.06
CA ALA A 479 7.81 -18.12 -22.51
C ALA A 479 6.48 -17.35 -22.34
N ALA A 480 5.48 -17.61 -23.19
CA ALA A 480 4.27 -16.79 -23.30
C ALA A 480 3.21 -17.11 -22.24
N PHE A 481 3.59 -17.04 -20.97
CA PHE A 481 2.71 -17.22 -19.81
C PHE A 481 3.22 -16.39 -18.61
N PHE A 482 2.38 -16.28 -17.57
CA PHE A 482 2.84 -15.83 -16.26
C PHE A 482 3.90 -16.78 -15.70
N GLY A 483 5.05 -16.27 -15.23
CA GLY A 483 6.18 -17.08 -14.81
C GLY A 483 6.96 -17.79 -15.93
N GLY A 484 6.74 -17.41 -17.21
CA GLY A 484 7.42 -18.05 -18.35
C GLY A 484 8.95 -17.98 -18.30
N TYR A 485 9.52 -16.96 -17.65
CA TYR A 485 10.95 -16.85 -17.42
C TYR A 485 11.50 -17.98 -16.52
N ASP A 486 10.72 -18.45 -15.53
CA ASP A 486 11.11 -19.60 -14.68
C ASP A 486 11.08 -20.90 -15.51
N ASN A 487 10.04 -21.08 -16.34
CA ASN A 487 9.95 -22.22 -17.25
C ASN A 487 11.13 -22.25 -18.24
N LEU A 488 11.48 -21.12 -18.84
CA LEU A 488 12.63 -21.01 -19.74
C LEU A 488 13.96 -21.31 -19.03
N SER A 489 14.14 -20.76 -17.83
CA SER A 489 15.35 -20.98 -17.03
C SER A 489 15.50 -22.45 -16.63
N ALA A 490 14.40 -23.09 -16.23
CA ALA A 490 14.38 -24.51 -15.91
C ALA A 490 14.63 -25.38 -17.13
N THR A 491 14.06 -25.03 -18.28
CA THR A 491 14.29 -25.74 -19.54
C THR A 491 15.75 -25.66 -19.96
N ASP A 492 16.34 -24.47 -19.94
CA ASP A 492 17.76 -24.27 -20.28
C ASP A 492 18.68 -25.07 -19.35
N ARG A 493 18.36 -25.11 -18.06
CA ARG A 493 19.14 -25.84 -17.05
C ARG A 493 18.98 -27.36 -17.17
N LEU A 494 17.77 -27.85 -17.41
CA LEU A 494 17.44 -29.28 -17.27
C LEU A 494 17.36 -30.04 -18.60
N ALA A 495 17.22 -29.36 -19.74
CA ALA A 495 17.08 -30.01 -21.03
C ALA A 495 18.22 -31.00 -21.35
N PRO A 496 19.52 -30.68 -21.16
CA PRO A 496 20.58 -31.64 -21.41
C PRO A 496 20.37 -32.93 -20.61
N ARG A 497 20.04 -32.79 -19.33
CA ARG A 497 19.94 -33.91 -18.40
C ARG A 497 18.71 -34.78 -18.65
N LEU A 498 17.56 -34.17 -18.89
CA LEU A 498 16.32 -34.90 -19.15
C LEU A 498 16.39 -35.66 -20.48
N LEU A 499 17.02 -35.08 -21.51
CA LEU A 499 17.27 -35.76 -22.78
C LEU A 499 18.26 -36.94 -22.62
N GLU A 500 19.31 -36.78 -21.80
CA GLU A 500 20.21 -37.90 -21.44
C GLU A 500 19.49 -39.05 -20.72
N LEU A 501 18.51 -38.73 -19.88
CA LEU A 501 17.67 -39.71 -19.19
C LEU A 501 16.63 -40.38 -20.11
N GLY A 502 16.57 -40.00 -21.39
CA GLY A 502 15.74 -40.63 -22.41
C GLY A 502 14.39 -39.94 -22.66
N MET A 503 14.13 -38.80 -22.01
CA MET A 503 12.95 -37.97 -22.30
C MET A 503 12.96 -37.55 -23.77
N GLN A 504 11.81 -37.61 -24.44
CA GLN A 504 11.71 -37.14 -25.81
C GLN A 504 11.61 -35.61 -25.84
N LEU A 505 12.20 -34.95 -26.84
CA LEU A 505 12.18 -33.49 -26.94
C LEU A 505 10.74 -32.91 -26.93
N GLY A 506 9.81 -33.57 -27.62
CA GLY A 506 8.41 -33.13 -27.62
C GLY A 506 7.74 -33.24 -26.24
N GLU A 507 8.09 -34.26 -25.45
CA GLU A 507 7.60 -34.40 -24.07
C GLU A 507 8.17 -33.30 -23.16
N LEU A 508 9.47 -33.00 -23.31
CA LEU A 508 10.11 -31.90 -22.60
C LEU A 508 9.42 -30.57 -22.89
N VAL A 509 9.15 -30.26 -24.17
CA VAL A 509 8.47 -29.01 -24.56
C VAL A 509 7.05 -28.96 -24.01
N GLU A 510 6.30 -30.05 -24.05
CA GLU A 510 4.95 -30.10 -23.49
C GLU A 510 4.93 -29.85 -21.98
N LEU A 511 5.88 -30.44 -21.23
CA LEU A 511 6.02 -30.18 -19.79
C LEU A 511 6.47 -28.74 -19.51
N ALA A 512 7.45 -28.23 -20.26
CA ALA A 512 7.98 -26.90 -20.10
C ALA A 512 6.96 -25.79 -20.44
N ALA A 513 6.10 -26.02 -21.43
CA ALA A 513 5.06 -25.07 -21.86
C ALA A 513 3.77 -25.16 -21.02
N ALA A 514 3.74 -25.97 -19.98
CA ALA A 514 2.64 -26.04 -19.03
C ALA A 514 2.73 -24.92 -17.95
N PHE A 515 1.61 -24.69 -17.27
CA PHE A 515 1.60 -23.88 -16.05
C PHE A 515 2.47 -24.57 -14.99
N GLU A 516 3.38 -23.82 -14.34
CA GLU A 516 4.42 -24.38 -13.45
C GLU A 516 5.32 -25.43 -14.15
N GLY A 517 5.66 -25.18 -15.41
CA GLY A 517 6.52 -26.05 -16.20
C GLY A 517 7.90 -26.25 -15.59
N ASP A 518 8.44 -25.25 -14.89
CA ASP A 518 9.65 -25.37 -14.08
C ASP A 518 9.54 -26.51 -13.04
N PHE A 519 8.42 -26.58 -12.32
CA PHE A 519 8.16 -27.63 -11.33
C PHE A 519 8.00 -28.99 -12.00
N ALA A 520 7.27 -29.05 -13.12
CA ALA A 520 7.06 -30.29 -13.87
C ALA A 520 8.38 -30.89 -14.38
N LEU A 521 9.28 -30.06 -14.91
CA LEU A 521 10.61 -30.49 -15.34
C LEU A 521 11.46 -30.97 -14.17
N ARG A 522 11.41 -30.29 -13.03
CA ARG A 522 12.13 -30.68 -11.81
C ARG A 522 11.61 -32.00 -11.24
N ALA A 523 10.30 -32.20 -11.23
CA ALA A 523 9.66 -33.43 -10.77
C ALA A 523 9.93 -34.63 -11.69
N SER A 524 10.40 -34.38 -12.92
CA SER A 524 10.80 -35.43 -13.85
C SER A 524 12.23 -35.93 -13.62
N LEU A 525 12.99 -35.29 -12.72
CA LEU A 525 14.30 -35.78 -12.29
C LEU A 525 14.16 -36.93 -11.28
N PRO A 526 15.06 -37.93 -11.30
CA PRO A 526 15.18 -38.90 -10.22
C PRO A 526 15.42 -38.22 -8.86
N ASP A 527 14.91 -38.81 -7.78
CA ASP A 527 15.01 -38.26 -6.40
C ASP A 527 16.45 -37.98 -5.94
N ASP A 528 17.44 -38.65 -6.53
CA ASP A 528 18.87 -38.50 -6.23
C ASP A 528 19.62 -37.52 -7.17
N ASP A 529 18.96 -37.00 -8.20
CA ASP A 529 19.56 -36.10 -9.18
C ASP A 529 19.60 -34.64 -8.68
N ARG A 530 20.82 -34.12 -8.50
CA ARG A 530 21.06 -32.76 -7.98
C ARG A 530 21.17 -31.69 -9.05
N SER A 531 20.84 -31.97 -10.31
CA SER A 531 20.98 -30.99 -11.42
C SER A 531 20.23 -29.67 -11.19
N TRP A 532 19.23 -29.67 -10.29
CA TRP A 532 18.52 -28.46 -9.85
C TRP A 532 19.15 -27.71 -8.66
N GLN A 533 19.93 -28.37 -7.81
CA GLN A 533 20.70 -27.71 -6.73
C GLN A 533 21.87 -26.96 -7.36
#